data_AF-A0A0W0ZQG0-F1
#
_entry.id   AF-A0A0W0ZQG0-F1
#
_cell.length_a   1.000
_cell.length_b   1.000
_cell.length_c   1.000
_cell.angle_alpha   90.00
_cell.angle_beta   90.00
_cell.angle_gamma   90.00
#
_symmetry.space_group_name_H-M   'P 1'
#
loop_
_entity.id
_entity.type
_entity.pdbx_description
1 polymer ?
#
loop_
_entity_poly.entity_id
_entity_poly.type
_entity_poly.pdbx_seq_one_letter_code
_entity_poly.pdbx_strand_id
1 'polypeptide(L)'
;MYLMILHNLLRLEEAAKTYYLNKTQYLGQQLSFDFVFFMDVYHSIKSMPLDSKKIELMERFHKNVFTPVSTFHPKLNYFFNFTNDIAHYGPLITQLDSLHKQATDLFNHYFDIEKPLFDWPSFHDARAQISNMTQDADKLQLMQLFENVVITMSQIEPKTYANFSFAPELEEKTGYQHN
;
A
#
# COMPACT_ATOMS: atom_id res chain seq x y z
N MET A 1 -13.34 7.57 1.93
CA MET A 1 -12.20 7.60 2.89
C MET A 1 -10.91 8.07 2.23
N TYR A 2 -10.39 7.37 1.20
CA TYR A 2 -9.16 7.75 0.47
C TYR A 2 -9.08 9.23 0.07
N LEU A 3 -10.10 9.76 -0.63
CA LEU A 3 -10.12 11.14 -1.12
C LEU A 3 -9.97 12.19 -0.01
N MET A 4 -10.54 11.93 1.16
CA MET A 4 -10.43 12.83 2.31
C MET A 4 -9.00 12.83 2.87
N ILE A 5 -8.38 11.65 2.98
CA ILE A 5 -7.00 11.51 3.46
C ILE A 5 -6.04 12.18 2.47
N LEU A 6 -6.23 11.95 1.17
CA LEU A 6 -5.45 12.60 0.11
C LEU A 6 -5.59 14.13 0.17
N HIS A 7 -6.81 14.65 0.31
CA HIS A 7 -7.05 16.08 0.45
C HIS A 7 -6.33 16.67 1.67
N ASN A 8 -6.39 15.98 2.82
CA ASN A 8 -5.69 16.43 4.02
C ASN A 8 -4.17 16.37 3.85
N LEU A 9 -3.66 15.33 3.19
CA LEU A 9 -2.25 15.22 2.84
C LEU A 9 -1.80 16.37 1.94
N LEU A 10 -2.54 16.70 0.88
CA LEU A 10 -2.25 17.84 -0.01
C LEU A 10 -2.14 19.17 0.75
N ARG A 11 -3.05 19.41 1.69
CA ARG A 11 -2.99 20.60 2.55
C ARG A 11 -1.75 20.60 3.43
N LEU A 12 -1.39 19.44 3.97
CA LEU A 12 -0.21 19.28 4.81
C LEU A 12 1.09 19.44 4.00
N GLU A 13 1.14 18.97 2.75
CA GLU A 13 2.26 19.18 1.82
C GLU A 13 2.55 20.66 1.60
N GLU A 14 1.51 21.46 1.33
CA GLU A 14 1.67 22.90 1.12
C GLU A 14 2.13 23.61 2.41
N ALA A 15 1.61 23.19 3.57
CA ALA A 15 2.04 23.69 4.86
C ALA A 15 3.52 23.34 5.15
N ALA A 16 3.94 22.11 4.86
CA ALA A 16 5.31 21.64 5.06
C ALA A 16 6.30 22.37 4.15
N LYS A 17 5.93 22.56 2.87
CA LYS A 17 6.69 23.35 1.91
C LYS A 17 6.86 24.80 2.37
N THR A 18 5.76 25.44 2.77
CA THR A 18 5.78 26.81 3.29
C THR A 18 6.67 26.90 4.53
N TYR A 19 6.52 25.97 5.47
CA TYR A 19 7.32 25.92 6.69
C TYR A 19 8.82 25.75 6.40
N TYR A 20 9.18 24.84 5.50
CA TYR A 20 10.56 24.58 5.08
C TYR A 20 11.20 25.83 4.43
N LEU A 21 10.49 26.49 3.51
CA LEU A 21 10.97 27.70 2.86
C LEU A 21 11.23 28.82 3.87
N ASN A 22 10.32 29.05 4.82
CA ASN A 22 10.51 30.07 5.85
C ASN A 22 11.69 29.77 6.76
N LYS A 23 11.89 28.51 7.15
CA LYS A 23 13.03 28.10 7.99
C LYS A 23 14.37 28.20 7.28
N THR A 24 14.41 27.99 5.96
CA THR A 24 15.65 28.06 5.17
C THR A 24 16.00 29.46 4.71
N GLN A 25 15.01 30.32 4.44
CA GLN A 25 15.23 31.64 3.84
C GLN A 25 15.35 32.79 4.84
N TYR A 26 15.39 32.52 6.16
CA TYR A 26 15.46 33.53 7.23
C TYR A 26 14.47 34.69 7.04
N LEU A 27 13.29 34.39 6.47
CA LEU A 27 12.20 35.37 6.37
C LEU A 27 11.73 35.64 7.80
N GLY A 28 11.77 36.89 8.23
CA GLY A 28 11.54 37.32 9.63
C GLY A 28 10.15 37.03 10.20
N GLN A 29 9.28 36.30 9.50
CA GLN A 29 8.00 35.81 10.01
C GLN A 29 8.15 34.40 10.58
N GLN A 30 7.94 34.29 11.90
CA GLN A 30 7.87 33.00 12.58
C GLN A 30 6.53 32.32 12.25
N LEU A 31 6.53 31.49 11.20
CA LEU A 31 5.41 30.61 10.88
C LEU A 31 5.48 29.33 11.71
N SER A 32 4.41 29.04 12.45
CA SER A 32 4.23 27.79 13.19
C SER A 32 3.78 26.67 12.24
N PHE A 33 4.21 25.44 12.53
CA PHE A 33 3.73 24.23 11.85
C PHE A 33 2.71 23.51 12.73
N ASP A 34 1.58 23.10 12.17
CA ASP A 34 0.53 22.38 12.90
C ASP A 34 0.89 20.89 13.04
N PHE A 35 1.52 20.57 14.16
CA PHE A 35 1.90 19.19 14.48
C PHE A 35 0.71 18.29 14.85
N VAL A 36 -0.41 18.86 15.30
CA VAL A 36 -1.61 18.06 15.57
C VAL A 36 -2.15 17.54 14.26
N PHE A 37 -2.33 18.42 13.27
CA PHE A 37 -2.78 18.02 11.94
C PHE A 37 -1.81 17.06 11.24
N PHE A 38 -0.49 17.25 11.43
CA PHE A 38 0.52 16.30 10.95
C PHE A 38 0.30 14.88 11.52
N MET A 39 0.11 14.78 12.84
CA MET A 39 -0.13 13.49 13.51
C MET A 39 -1.44 12.85 13.03
N ASP A 40 -2.51 13.64 12.90
CA ASP A 40 -3.81 13.16 12.43
C ASP A 40 -3.73 12.57 11.02
N VAL A 41 -3.03 13.24 10.10
CA VAL A 41 -2.81 12.73 8.74
C VAL A 41 -1.97 11.46 8.75
N TYR A 42 -0.89 11.43 9.53
CA TYR A 42 -0.06 10.23 9.68
C TYR A 42 -0.87 9.02 10.17
N HIS A 43 -1.64 9.19 11.26
CA HIS A 43 -2.45 8.11 11.81
C HIS A 43 -3.57 7.69 10.86
N SER A 44 -4.16 8.63 10.13
CA SER A 44 -5.16 8.34 9.10
C SER A 44 -4.60 7.43 8.02
N ILE A 45 -3.41 7.75 7.47
CA ILE A 45 -2.72 6.91 6.47
C ILE A 45 -2.38 5.54 7.08
N LYS A 46 -1.84 5.51 8.30
CA LYS A 46 -1.44 4.27 8.98
C LYS A 46 -2.62 3.30 9.16
N SER A 47 -3.81 3.82 9.44
CA SER A 47 -5.03 3.05 9.66
C SER A 47 -5.69 2.52 8.38
N MET A 48 -5.22 2.92 7.20
CA MET A 48 -5.80 2.44 5.94
C MET A 48 -5.54 0.94 5.74
N PRO A 49 -6.39 0.25 4.96
CA PRO A 49 -6.09 -1.08 4.47
C PRO A 49 -4.77 -1.10 3.69
N LEU A 50 -3.99 -2.17 3.85
CA LEU A 50 -2.72 -2.34 3.17
C LEU A 50 -2.93 -2.62 1.68
N ASP A 51 -3.01 -1.55 0.88
CA ASP A 51 -3.16 -1.57 -0.58
C ASP A 51 -2.22 -0.56 -1.26
N SER A 52 -2.23 -0.49 -2.59
CA SER A 52 -1.38 0.44 -3.34
C SER A 52 -1.66 1.91 -3.04
N LYS A 53 -2.91 2.26 -2.72
CA LYS A 53 -3.27 3.62 -2.31
C LYS A 53 -2.65 4.00 -0.97
N LYS A 54 -2.60 3.07 0.00
CA LYS A 54 -1.90 3.30 1.27
C LYS A 54 -0.40 3.51 1.03
N ILE A 55 0.22 2.66 0.21
CA ILE A 55 1.66 2.80 -0.11
C ILE A 55 1.93 4.14 -0.80
N GLU A 56 1.13 4.54 -1.79
CA GLU A 56 1.27 5.84 -2.46
C GLU A 56 1.20 7.00 -1.45
N LEU A 57 0.22 6.98 -0.54
CA LEU A 57 0.07 8.03 0.47
C LEU A 57 1.24 8.03 1.47
N MET A 58 1.75 6.87 1.86
CA MET A 58 2.92 6.75 2.73
C MET A 58 4.17 7.35 2.09
N GLU A 59 4.46 6.98 0.84
CA GLU A 59 5.61 7.49 0.07
C GLU A 59 5.53 9.01 -0.10
N ARG A 60 4.33 9.48 -0.47
CA ARG A 60 4.05 10.89 -0.69
C ARG A 60 4.18 11.71 0.60
N PHE A 61 3.62 11.22 1.71
CA PHE A 61 3.83 11.81 3.04
C PHE A 61 5.31 11.86 3.42
N HIS A 62 6.04 10.76 3.21
CA HIS A 62 7.45 10.67 3.60
C HIS A 62 8.32 11.67 2.82
N LYS A 63 8.08 11.77 1.51
CA LYS A 63 8.82 12.65 0.61
C LYS A 63 8.49 14.12 0.81
N ASN A 64 7.20 14.47 0.85
CA ASN A 64 6.76 15.86 0.72
C ASN A 64 6.48 16.54 2.06
N VAL A 65 6.26 15.78 3.14
CA VAL A 65 5.95 16.32 4.47
C VAL A 65 7.04 15.96 5.47
N PHE A 66 7.28 14.67 5.67
CA PHE A 66 8.17 14.21 6.72
C PHE A 66 9.60 14.68 6.51
N THR A 67 10.20 14.44 5.34
CA THR A 67 11.60 14.77 5.06
C THR A 67 11.90 16.28 5.23
N PRO A 68 11.09 17.20 4.67
CA PRO A 68 11.29 18.63 4.91
C PRO A 68 11.15 19.05 6.37
N VAL A 69 10.18 18.50 7.10
CA VAL A 69 9.89 18.92 8.49
C VAL A 69 10.90 18.30 9.47
N SER A 70 11.30 17.04 9.29
CA SER A 70 12.20 16.32 10.19
C SER A 70 13.63 16.90 10.19
N THR A 71 14.03 17.56 9.11
CA THR A 71 15.30 18.32 9.04
C THR A 71 15.40 19.36 10.15
N PHE A 72 14.28 19.98 10.55
CA PHE A 72 14.23 20.95 11.66
C PHE A 72 13.76 20.33 12.97
N HIS A 73 13.12 19.16 12.90
CA HIS A 73 12.52 18.45 14.03
C HIS A 73 12.98 16.99 14.07
N PRO A 74 14.25 16.72 14.41
CA PRO A 74 14.84 15.37 14.28
C PRO A 74 14.16 14.35 15.19
N LYS A 75 13.47 14.79 16.25
CA LYS A 75 12.69 13.90 17.13
C LYS A 75 11.58 13.15 16.38
N LEU A 76 11.09 13.68 15.26
CA LEU A 76 10.06 13.01 14.46
C LEU A 76 10.54 11.66 13.92
N ASN A 77 11.85 11.50 13.68
CA ASN A 77 12.44 10.26 13.16
C ASN A 77 12.19 9.04 14.06
N TYR A 78 11.94 9.25 15.35
CA TYR A 78 11.70 8.15 16.31
C TYR A 78 10.25 7.69 16.36
N PHE A 79 9.30 8.54 15.96
CA PHE A 79 7.87 8.30 16.20
C PHE A 79 7.05 8.20 14.91
N PHE A 80 7.51 8.86 13.85
CA PHE A 80 6.75 9.02 12.61
C PHE A 80 7.64 8.61 11.45
N ASN A 81 7.57 7.35 11.05
CA ASN A 81 8.29 6.93 9.86
C ASN A 81 7.59 5.76 9.17
N PHE A 82 7.37 5.90 7.86
CA PHE A 82 6.87 4.84 7.00
C PHE A 82 7.97 4.13 6.19
N THR A 83 9.26 4.54 6.29
CA THR A 83 10.34 3.95 5.49
C THR A 83 10.37 2.42 5.57
N ASN A 84 10.22 1.86 6.78
CA ASN A 84 10.24 0.41 6.97
C ASN A 84 9.00 -0.25 6.36
N ASP A 85 7.81 0.31 6.58
CA ASP A 85 6.55 -0.21 6.04
C ASP A 85 6.56 -0.18 4.50
N ILE A 86 7.05 0.92 3.90
CA ILE A 86 7.20 1.07 2.45
C ILE A 86 8.20 0.04 1.91
N ALA A 87 9.37 -0.09 2.54
CA ALA A 87 10.39 -1.04 2.09
C ALA A 87 9.94 -2.49 2.23
N HIS A 88 9.14 -2.79 3.26
CA HIS A 88 8.68 -4.14 3.53
C HIS A 88 7.49 -4.53 2.65
N TYR A 89 6.49 -3.66 2.50
CA TYR A 89 5.24 -3.98 1.81
C TYR A 89 5.16 -3.46 0.37
N GLY A 90 5.81 -2.34 0.06
CA GLY A 90 5.72 -1.67 -1.25
C GLY A 90 6.04 -2.59 -2.44
N PRO A 91 7.16 -3.35 -2.43
CA PRO A 91 7.49 -4.25 -3.52
C PRO A 91 6.41 -5.32 -3.77
N LEU A 92 5.92 -5.96 -2.70
CA LEU A 92 4.91 -7.01 -2.79
C LEU A 92 3.56 -6.45 -3.26
N ILE A 93 3.13 -5.30 -2.74
CA ILE A 93 1.91 -4.64 -3.20
C ILE A 93 1.99 -4.30 -4.69
N THR A 94 3.12 -3.78 -5.14
CA THR A 94 3.35 -3.48 -6.57
C THR A 94 3.31 -4.74 -7.43
N GLN A 95 3.88 -5.84 -6.95
CA GLN A 95 3.84 -7.14 -7.61
C GLN A 95 2.41 -7.66 -7.70
N LEU A 96 1.62 -7.59 -6.62
CA LEU A 96 0.22 -8.02 -6.60
C LEU A 96 -0.66 -7.20 -7.56
N ASP A 97 -0.50 -5.87 -7.59
CA ASP A 97 -1.23 -5.01 -8.53
C ASP A 97 -0.88 -5.33 -9.99
N SER A 98 0.41 -5.56 -10.28
CA SER A 98 0.87 -5.97 -11.60
C SER A 98 0.27 -7.32 -12.02
N LEU A 99 0.29 -8.30 -11.12
CA LEU A 99 -0.31 -9.62 -11.35
C LEU A 99 -1.83 -9.53 -11.55
N HIS A 100 -2.52 -8.74 -10.75
CA HIS A 100 -3.97 -8.53 -10.90
C HIS A 100 -4.31 -7.90 -12.26
N LYS A 101 -3.51 -6.91 -12.69
CA LYS A 101 -3.65 -6.32 -14.02
C LYS A 101 -3.40 -7.34 -15.13
N GLN A 102 -2.31 -8.11 -15.06
CA GLN A 102 -2.00 -9.16 -16.04
C GLN A 102 -3.10 -10.23 -16.10
N ALA A 103 -3.62 -10.66 -14.95
CA ALA A 103 -4.73 -11.62 -14.88
C ALA A 103 -5.99 -11.07 -15.54
N THR A 104 -6.31 -9.80 -15.28
CA THR A 104 -7.48 -9.11 -15.87
C THR A 104 -7.31 -8.93 -17.37
N ASP A 105 -6.13 -8.50 -17.82
CA ASP A 105 -5.81 -8.31 -19.24
C ASP A 105 -5.87 -9.64 -19.99
N LEU A 106 -5.31 -10.72 -19.41
CA LEU A 106 -5.40 -12.07 -19.95
C LEU A 106 -6.86 -12.57 -20.00
N PHE A 107 -7.65 -12.33 -18.95
CA PHE A 107 -9.05 -12.75 -18.91
C PHE A 107 -9.86 -12.08 -20.04
N ASN A 108 -9.70 -10.78 -20.21
CA ASN A 108 -10.42 -10.01 -21.21
C ASN A 108 -10.04 -10.40 -22.65
N HIS A 109 -8.80 -10.82 -22.88
CA HIS A 109 -8.26 -11.13 -24.22
C HIS A 109 -7.92 -12.61 -24.36
N TYR A 110 -8.58 -13.49 -23.59
CA TYR A 110 -8.23 -14.90 -23.52
C TYR A 110 -8.37 -15.63 -24.87
N PHE A 111 -9.36 -15.21 -25.66
CA PHE A 111 -9.67 -15.78 -26.98
C PHE A 111 -8.94 -15.08 -28.14
N ASP A 112 -8.12 -14.07 -27.86
CA ASP A 112 -7.40 -13.34 -28.89
C ASP A 112 -6.26 -14.19 -29.45
N ILE A 113 -5.93 -13.95 -30.72
CA ILE A 113 -4.83 -14.64 -31.42
C ILE A 113 -3.49 -14.34 -30.74
N GLU A 114 -3.29 -13.10 -30.30
CA GLU A 114 -2.12 -12.64 -29.55
C GLU A 114 -2.45 -12.47 -28.06
N LYS A 115 -2.85 -13.57 -27.41
CA LYS A 115 -3.19 -13.53 -25.98
C LYS A 115 -2.02 -13.02 -25.12
N PRO A 116 -2.28 -12.18 -24.11
CA PRO A 116 -1.26 -11.74 -23.16
C PRO A 116 -0.61 -12.91 -22.39
N LEU A 117 0.59 -12.68 -21.85
CA LEU A 117 1.25 -13.64 -20.95
C LEU A 117 0.99 -13.27 -19.49
N PHE A 118 0.92 -14.28 -18.64
CA PHE A 118 0.82 -14.12 -17.19
C PHE A 118 2.12 -14.59 -16.51
N ASP A 119 2.65 -13.77 -15.60
CA ASP A 119 3.88 -14.04 -14.87
C ASP A 119 3.66 -15.02 -13.70
N TRP A 120 3.58 -16.31 -14.05
CA TRP A 120 3.45 -17.40 -13.07
C TRP A 120 4.58 -17.44 -12.03
N PRO A 121 5.88 -17.29 -12.38
CA PRO A 121 6.95 -17.22 -11.39
C PRO A 121 6.72 -16.15 -10.31
N SER A 122 6.36 -14.93 -10.70
CA SER A 122 6.06 -13.86 -9.73
C SER A 122 4.83 -14.18 -8.89
N PHE A 123 3.81 -14.82 -9.46
CA PHE A 123 2.62 -15.25 -8.72
C PHE A 123 2.95 -16.30 -7.65
N HIS A 124 3.76 -17.29 -7.99
CA HIS A 124 4.25 -18.29 -7.03
C HIS A 124 5.08 -17.67 -5.92
N ASP A 125 5.98 -16.76 -6.27
CA ASP A 125 6.83 -16.05 -5.31
C ASP A 125 6.00 -15.19 -4.35
N ALA A 126 5.05 -14.41 -4.86
CA ALA A 126 4.13 -13.62 -4.04
C ALA A 126 3.35 -14.49 -3.03
N ARG A 127 2.83 -15.64 -3.48
CA ARG A 127 2.14 -16.61 -2.60
C ARG A 127 3.05 -17.09 -1.47
N ALA A 128 4.29 -17.47 -1.80
CA ALA A 128 5.26 -17.94 -0.82
C ALA A 128 5.67 -16.84 0.17
N GLN A 129 5.90 -15.62 -0.30
CA GLN A 129 6.22 -14.47 0.54
C GLN A 129 5.11 -14.22 1.57
N ILE A 130 3.84 -14.14 1.14
CA ILE A 130 2.69 -13.93 2.03
C ILE A 130 2.55 -15.07 3.04
N SER A 131 2.73 -16.33 2.62
CA SER A 131 2.71 -17.49 3.51
C SER A 131 3.73 -17.40 4.64
N ASN A 132 4.93 -16.90 4.35
CA ASN A 132 6.03 -16.84 5.30
C ASN A 132 6.00 -15.61 6.22
N MET A 133 5.02 -14.71 6.05
CA MET A 133 4.89 -13.54 6.92
C MET A 133 4.50 -13.93 8.36
N THR A 134 5.10 -13.23 9.32
CA THR A 134 4.90 -13.45 10.75
C THR A 134 3.85 -12.54 11.38
N GLN A 135 3.55 -11.39 10.77
CA GLN A 135 2.52 -10.47 11.26
C GLN A 135 1.14 -10.87 10.76
N ASP A 136 0.30 -11.41 11.65
CA ASP A 136 -0.99 -12.00 11.28
C ASP A 136 -1.96 -11.01 10.63
N ALA A 137 -2.04 -9.76 11.12
CA ALA A 137 -2.99 -8.77 10.62
C ALA A 137 -2.65 -8.26 9.21
N ASP A 138 -1.36 -8.03 8.94
CA ASP A 138 -0.90 -7.57 7.62
C ASP A 138 -0.90 -8.73 6.62
N LYS A 139 -0.53 -9.94 7.07
CA LYS A 139 -0.63 -11.18 6.30
C LYS A 139 -2.06 -11.42 5.82
N LEU A 140 -3.06 -11.25 6.69
CA LEU A 140 -4.47 -11.40 6.33
C LEU A 140 -4.90 -10.44 5.21
N GLN A 141 -4.51 -9.17 5.30
CA GLN A 141 -4.83 -8.18 4.28
C GLN A 141 -4.16 -8.52 2.93
N LEU A 142 -2.91 -9.00 2.96
CA LEU A 142 -2.19 -9.39 1.75
C LEU A 142 -2.74 -10.69 1.13
N MET A 143 -3.17 -11.66 1.95
CA MET A 143 -3.90 -12.84 1.47
C MET A 143 -5.18 -12.42 0.72
N GLN A 144 -5.96 -11.51 1.29
CA GLN A 144 -7.18 -10.99 0.65
C GLN A 144 -6.87 -10.28 -0.69
N LEU A 145 -5.78 -9.52 -0.77
CA LEU A 145 -5.36 -8.91 -2.03
C LEU A 145 -4.92 -9.96 -3.06
N PHE A 146 -4.16 -10.98 -2.63
CA PHE A 146 -3.73 -12.07 -3.49
C PHE A 146 -4.93 -12.86 -4.05
N GLU A 147 -5.97 -13.08 -3.24
CA GLU A 147 -7.20 -13.76 -3.70
C GLU A 147 -7.85 -13.06 -4.89
N ASN A 148 -7.75 -11.73 -5.02
CA ASN A 148 -8.28 -11.04 -6.20
C ASN A 148 -7.59 -11.49 -7.49
N VAL A 149 -6.31 -11.88 -7.43
CA VAL A 149 -5.58 -12.45 -8.58
C VAL A 149 -6.04 -13.89 -8.82
N VAL A 150 -6.14 -14.70 -7.76
CA VAL A 150 -6.57 -16.11 -7.82
C VAL A 150 -7.96 -16.22 -8.44
N ILE A 151 -8.92 -15.41 -7.99
CA ILE A 151 -10.31 -15.41 -8.47
C ILE A 151 -10.33 -15.13 -9.97
N THR A 152 -9.66 -14.08 -10.45
CA THR A 152 -9.60 -13.76 -11.88
C THR A 152 -8.95 -14.89 -12.67
N MET A 153 -7.80 -15.39 -12.22
CA MET A 153 -7.10 -16.47 -12.92
C MET A 153 -7.87 -17.80 -12.91
N SER A 154 -8.68 -18.07 -11.88
CA SER A 154 -9.49 -19.29 -11.80
C SER A 154 -10.57 -19.37 -12.89
N GLN A 155 -11.00 -18.23 -13.44
CA GLN A 155 -11.94 -18.19 -14.56
C GLN A 155 -11.30 -18.64 -15.88
N ILE A 156 -9.96 -18.56 -15.96
CA ILE A 156 -9.17 -18.99 -17.12
C ILE A 156 -8.63 -20.41 -16.89
N GLU A 157 -7.99 -20.62 -15.74
CA GLU A 157 -7.39 -21.88 -15.32
C GLU A 157 -7.92 -22.28 -13.94
N PRO A 158 -9.00 -23.09 -13.88
CA PRO A 158 -9.69 -23.41 -12.62
C PRO A 158 -8.81 -24.06 -11.55
N LYS A 159 -7.74 -24.76 -11.95
CA LYS A 159 -6.77 -25.35 -11.03
C LYS A 159 -6.04 -24.31 -10.17
N THR A 160 -6.01 -23.05 -10.62
CA THR A 160 -5.38 -21.95 -9.86
C THR A 160 -6.02 -21.81 -8.47
N TYR A 161 -7.34 -21.91 -8.39
CA TYR A 161 -8.04 -21.82 -7.11
C TYR A 161 -7.62 -22.94 -6.16
N ALA A 162 -7.68 -24.18 -6.61
CA ALA A 162 -7.35 -25.35 -5.79
C ALA A 162 -5.88 -25.37 -5.32
N ASN A 163 -4.96 -24.82 -6.13
CA ASN A 163 -3.52 -24.92 -5.86
C ASN A 163 -2.96 -23.72 -5.10
N PHE A 164 -3.58 -22.54 -5.20
CA PHE A 164 -2.98 -21.29 -4.72
C PHE A 164 -3.87 -20.46 -3.83
N SER A 165 -5.17 -20.75 -3.73
CA SER A 165 -6.05 -19.97 -2.86
C SER A 165 -5.60 -20.03 -1.40
N PHE A 166 -5.78 -18.92 -0.71
CA PHE A 166 -5.75 -18.75 0.73
C PHE A 166 -7.14 -18.86 1.36
N ALA A 167 -8.17 -19.23 0.61
CA ALA A 167 -9.54 -19.28 1.13
C ALA A 167 -9.65 -20.11 2.43
N PRO A 168 -9.11 -21.34 2.52
CA PRO A 168 -9.16 -22.10 3.78
C PRO A 168 -8.50 -21.36 4.96
N GLU A 169 -7.32 -20.76 4.75
CA GLU A 169 -6.61 -19.98 5.76
C GLU A 169 -7.37 -18.70 6.18
N LEU A 170 -8.07 -18.06 5.23
CA LEU A 170 -8.89 -16.88 5.47
C LEU A 170 -10.16 -17.23 6.25
N GLU A 171 -10.82 -18.35 5.92
CA GLU A 171 -12.02 -18.84 6.62
C GLU A 171 -11.70 -19.20 8.08
N GLU A 172 -10.59 -19.91 8.32
CA GLU A 172 -10.14 -20.27 9.69
C GLU A 172 -9.90 -19.03 10.56
N LYS A 173 -9.32 -17.97 9.99
CA LYS A 173 -8.93 -16.77 10.73
C LYS A 173 -10.01 -15.70 10.85
N THR A 174 -10.98 -15.68 9.94
CA THR A 174 -12.05 -14.66 9.93
C THR A 174 -13.41 -15.20 10.33
N GLY A 175 -13.58 -16.52 10.39
CA GLY A 175 -14.84 -17.17 10.75
C GLY A 175 -15.96 -17.01 9.70
N TYR A 176 -15.66 -16.48 8.52
CA TYR A 176 -16.60 -16.37 7.41
C TYR A 176 -16.55 -17.66 6.58
N GLN A 177 -17.71 -18.29 6.35
CA GLN A 177 -17.86 -19.40 5.41
C GLN A 177 -18.27 -18.85 4.05
N HIS A 178 -17.61 -19.25 2.97
CA HIS A 178 -18.17 -19.07 1.63
C HIS A 178 -19.44 -19.93 1.48
N ASN A 179 -20.60 -19.28 1.34
CA ASN A 179 -21.81 -19.90 0.79
C ASN A 179 -21.79 -19.83 -0.73
#